data_AF-A0A7C6IWG9-F1
#
_entry.id   AF-A0A7C6IWG9-F1
#
_cell.length_a   1.000
_cell.length_b   1.000
_cell.length_c   1.000
_cell.angle_alpha   90.00
_cell.angle_beta   90.00
_cell.angle_gamma   90.00
#
_symmetry.space_group_name_H-M   'P 1'
#
loop_
_entity.id
_entity.type
_entity.pdbx_description
1 polymer ?
#
loop_
_entity_poly.entity_id
_entity_poly.type
_entity_poly.pdbx_seq_one_letter_code
_entity_poly.pdbx_strand_id
1 'polypeptide(L)' 'MASNNNSGSNRAEVPQAREALNRFKMEVANEIGVPLKQGYNGDLTSKQNGSVGGEMVKRMIRRQEEQMAGQSSQQ' A
#
# COMPACT_ATOMS: atom_id res chain seq x y z
N MET A 1 17.82 29.53 -7.70
CA MET A 1 16.47 28.94 -7.70
C MET A 1 16.55 27.65 -6.90
N ALA A 2 15.99 27.64 -5.68
CA ALA A 2 16.01 26.45 -4.83
C ALA A 2 14.98 25.43 -5.33
N SER A 3 15.46 24.26 -5.76
CA SER A 3 14.59 23.14 -6.12
C SER A 3 13.99 22.58 -4.84
N ASN A 4 12.74 22.97 -4.54
CA ASN A 4 11.94 22.34 -3.50
C ASN A 4 11.63 20.90 -3.93
N ASN A 5 12.55 19.98 -3.64
CA ASN A 5 12.30 18.55 -3.70
C ASN A 5 11.31 18.19 -2.59
N ASN A 6 10.03 18.44 -2.86
CA ASN A 6 8.90 17.97 -2.07
C ASN A 6 8.81 16.45 -2.26
N SER A 7 9.78 15.72 -1.72
CA SER A 7 9.68 14.28 -1.52
C SER A 7 8.62 14.09 -0.45
N GLY A 8 7.36 14.06 -0.90
CA GLY A 8 6.21 13.55 -0.17
C GLY A 8 6.49 12.10 0.20
N SER A 9 7.33 11.93 1.21
CA SER A 9 7.73 10.65 1.75
C SER A 9 6.51 10.12 2.48
N ASN A 10 5.76 9.23 1.83
CA ASN A 10 4.94 8.26 2.53
C ASN A 10 5.86 7.49 3.50
N ARG A 11 6.04 8.03 4.70
CA ARG A 11 6.77 7.42 5.80
C ARG A 11 5.81 6.41 6.41
N ALA A 12 6.27 5.17 6.56
CA ALA A 12 5.52 4.22 7.35
C ALA A 12 5.58 4.70 8.80
N GLU A 13 4.42 4.84 9.44
CA GLU A 13 4.31 5.18 10.88
C GLU A 13 5.05 4.16 11.75
N VAL A 14 5.11 2.91 11.29
CA VAL A 14 5.93 1.84 11.86
C VAL A 14 7.09 1.57 10.89
N PRO A 15 8.29 2.13 11.12
CA PRO A 15 9.43 1.99 10.22
C PRO A 15 9.80 0.53 9.92
N GLN A 16 9.65 -0.35 10.91
CA GLN A 16 9.91 -1.79 10.82
C GLN A 16 8.99 -2.48 9.81
N ALA A 17 7.78 -1.94 9.58
CA ALA A 17 6.82 -2.49 8.63
C ALA A 17 7.08 -2.05 7.18
N ARG A 18 8.03 -1.14 6.92
CA ARG A 18 8.26 -0.58 5.59
C ARG A 18 8.55 -1.63 4.53
N GLU A 19 9.37 -2.63 4.87
CA GLU A 19 9.69 -3.71 3.93
C GLU A 19 8.46 -4.61 3.68
N ALA A 20 7.74 -4.99 4.73
CA ALA A 20 6.50 -5.77 4.63
C ALA A 20 5.45 -5.03 3.78
N LEU A 21 5.28 -3.72 3.98
CA LEU A 21 4.38 -2.88 3.19
C LEU A 21 4.78 -2.81 1.71
N ASN A 22 6.09 -2.77 1.42
CA ASN A 22 6.57 -2.80 0.04
C ASN A 22 6.29 -4.15 -0.63
N ARG A 23 6.53 -5.26 0.06
CA ARG A 23 6.21 -6.61 -0.45
C ARG A 23 4.70 -6.72 -0.71
N PHE A 24 3.89 -6.32 0.27
CA PHE A 24 2.44 -6.32 0.15
C PHE A 24 1.93 -5.48 -1.03
N LYS A 25 2.51 -4.28 -1.25
CA LYS A 25 2.19 -3.45 -2.41
C LYS A 25 2.47 -4.16 -3.74
N MET A 26 3.62 -4.84 -3.84
CA MET A 26 3.99 -5.57 -5.05
C MET A 26 3.08 -6.78 -5.29
N GLU A 27 2.74 -7.52 -4.23
CA GLU A 27 1.77 -8.63 -4.29
C GLU A 27 0.41 -8.16 -4.80
N VAL A 28 -0.13 -7.10 -4.19
CA VAL A 28 -1.42 -6.52 -4.60
C VAL A 28 -1.37 -6.06 -6.06
N ALA A 29 -0.30 -5.39 -6.48
CA ALA A 29 -0.16 -4.94 -7.86
C ALA A 29 -0.18 -6.11 -8.86
N ASN A 30 0.55 -7.18 -8.55
CA ASN A 30 0.58 -8.39 -9.37
C ASN A 30 -0.81 -9.04 -9.46
N GLU A 31 -1.54 -9.12 -8.35
CA GLU A 31 -2.88 -9.72 -8.31
C GLU A 31 -3.91 -8.93 -9.10
N ILE A 32 -3.81 -7.60 -9.12
CA ILE A 32 -4.74 -6.75 -9.89
C ILE A 32 -4.24 -6.43 -11.30
N GLY A 33 -3.14 -7.06 -11.75
CA GLY A 33 -2.60 -6.92 -13.10
C GLY A 33 -2.00 -5.54 -13.41
N VAL A 34 -1.58 -4.79 -12.39
CA VAL A 34 -0.88 -3.51 -12.58
C VAL A 34 0.63 -3.78 -12.67
N PRO A 35 1.31 -3.38 -13.77
CA PRO A 35 2.74 -3.65 -13.97
C PRO A 35 3.61 -2.69 -13.16
N LEU A 36 3.45 -2.71 -11.83
CA LEU A 36 4.20 -1.89 -10.89
C LEU A 36 5.65 -2.38 -10.81
N LYS A 37 6.59 -1.45 -10.90
CA LYS A 37 8.03 -1.70 -10.84
C LYS A 37 8.59 -1.26 -9.48
N GLN A 38 9.67 -1.89 -9.06
CA GLN A 38 10.46 -1.37 -7.94
C GLN A 38 11.14 -0.07 -8.39
N GLY A 39 10.75 1.07 -7.84
CA GLY A 39 11.31 2.38 -8.18
C GLY A 39 10.30 3.29 -8.87
N TYR A 40 10.71 3.93 -9.97
CA TYR A 40 9.89 4.92 -10.67
C TYR A 40 8.75 4.27 -11.45
N ASN A 41 7.53 4.77 -11.27
CA ASN A 41 6.30 4.31 -11.89
C ASN A 41 5.52 5.47 -12.53
N GLY A 42 6.22 6.50 -13.00
CA GLY A 42 5.59 7.67 -13.63
C GLY A 42 5.05 7.40 -15.04
N ASP A 43 5.41 6.26 -15.63
CA ASP A 43 4.83 5.72 -16.86
C ASP A 43 3.42 5.13 -16.65
N LEU A 44 3.07 4.78 -15.41
CA LEU A 44 1.73 4.28 -15.09
C LEU A 44 0.75 5.44 -14.91
N THR A 45 -0.48 5.22 -15.35
CA THR A 45 -1.57 6.18 -15.13
C THR A 45 -1.83 6.37 -13.62
N SER A 46 -2.29 7.56 -13.24
CA SER A 46 -2.70 7.83 -11.86
C SER A 46 -3.75 6.84 -11.36
N LYS A 47 -4.62 6.35 -12.25
CA LYS A 47 -5.62 5.33 -11.96
C LYS A 47 -4.98 3.99 -11.58
N GLN A 48 -3.94 3.54 -12.30
CA GLN A 48 -3.22 2.30 -12.00
C GLN A 48 -2.43 2.38 -10.69
N ASN A 49 -1.69 3.48 -10.48
CA ASN A 49 -0.99 3.69 -9.21
C ASN A 49 -1.98 3.77 -8.03
N GLY A 50 -3.09 4.50 -8.22
CA GLY A 50 -4.14 4.64 -7.22
C GLY A 50 -4.88 3.33 -6.92
N SER A 51 -5.13 2.48 -7.91
CA SER A 51 -5.83 1.20 -7.70
C SER A 51 -5.03 0.25 -6.82
N VAL A 52 -3.69 0.24 -6.92
CA VAL A 52 -2.84 -0.57 -6.04
C VAL A 52 -2.99 -0.10 -4.59
N GLY A 53 -2.85 1.20 -4.34
CA GLY A 53 -2.99 1.77 -3.00
C GLY A 53 -4.39 1.55 -2.40
N GLY A 54 -5.44 1.73 -3.20
CA GLY A 54 -6.82 1.51 -2.77
C GLY A 54 -7.10 0.04 -2.40
N GLU A 55 -6.58 -0.90 -3.19
CA GLU A 55 -6.74 -2.33 -2.91
C GLU A 55 -5.93 -2.78 -1.68
N MET A 56 -4.73 -2.23 -1.48
CA MET A 56 -3.97 -2.43 -0.24
C MET A 56 -4.78 -2.02 1.00
N VAL A 57 -5.39 -0.83 0.98
CA VAL A 57 -6.21 -0.32 2.09
C VAL A 57 -7.44 -1.20 2.31
N LYS A 58 -8.15 -1.58 1.25
CA LYS A 58 -9.32 -2.46 1.34
C LYS A 58 -9.00 -3.78 2.05
N ARG A 59 -7.88 -4.40 1.69
CA ARG A 59 -7.41 -5.65 2.32
C ARG A 59 -6.96 -5.47 3.76
N MET A 60 -6.30 -4.35 4.08
CA MET A 60 -5.92 -4.03 5.45
C MET A 60 -7.16 -3.85 6.34
N ILE A 61 -8.17 -3.12 5.86
CA ILE A 61 -9.45 -2.94 6.56
C ILE A 61 -10.13 -4.29 6.76
N ARG A 62 -10.24 -5.11 5.70
CA ARG A 62 -10.83 -6.45 5.81
C ARG A 62 -10.15 -7.30 6.88
N ARG A 63 -8.81 -7.34 6.92
CA ARG A 63 -8.07 -8.09 7.94
C ARG A 63 -8.35 -7.56 9.35
N GLN A 64 -8.46 -6.24 9.50
CA GLN A 64 -8.81 -5.61 10.77
C GLN A 64 -10.25 -5.96 11.19
N GLU A 65 -11.21 -5.93 10.27
CA GLU A 65 -12.60 -6.35 10.49
C GLU A 65 -12.67 -7.82 10.92
N GLU A 66 -11.94 -8.72 10.23
CA GLU A 66 -11.83 -10.14 10.58
C GLU A 66 -11.25 -10.34 11.99
N GLN A 67 -10.23 -9.57 12.37
CA GLN A 67 -9.66 -9.61 13.73
C GLN A 67 -10.66 -9.14 14.80
N MET A 68 -11.37 -8.03 14.54
CA MET A 68 -12.39 -7.51 15.46
C MET A 68 -13.58 -8.46 15.60
N ALA A 69 -14.02 -9.09 14.49
CA ALA A 69 -15.07 -10.09 14.51
C ALA A 69 -14.63 -11.36 15.27
N GLY A 70 -13.39 -11.83 15.09
CA GLY A 70 -12.84 -12.96 15.84
C GLY A 70 -12.75 -12.70 17.35
N GLN A 71 -12.36 -11.48 17.74
CA GLN A 71 -12.33 -11.05 19.15
C GLN A 71 -13.71 -11.03 19.81
N SER A 72 -14.79 -10.82 19.04
CA SER A 72 -16.16 -10.87 19.58
C SER A 72 -16.64 -12.26 19.99
N SER A 73 -15.89 -13.32 19.65
CA SER A 73 -16.25 -14.73 19.93
C SER A 73 -15.48 -15.38 21.08
N GLN A 74 -14.63 -14.63 21.80
CA GLN A 74 -13.88 -15.10 22.97
C GLN A 74 -14.25 -14.39 24.29
N GLN A 75 -15.48 -13.86 24.40
CA GLN A 75 -15.98 -13.27 25.64
C GLN A 75 -17.28 -13.93 26.09
#